data_AF-A0A947AEF0-F1
#
_entry.id   AF-A0A947AEF0-F1
#
_cell.length_a   1.000
_cell.length_b   1.000
_cell.length_c   1.000
_cell.angle_alpha   90.00
_cell.angle_beta   90.00
_cell.angle_gamma   90.00
#
_symmetry.space_group_name_H-M   'P 1'
#
loop_
_entity.id
_entity.type
_entity.pdbx_description
1 polymer ?
#
loop_
_entity_poly.entity_id
_entity_poly.type
_entity_poly.pdbx_seq_one_letter_code
_entity_poly.pdbx_strand_id
1 'polypeptide(L)'
;RLVSYYGERGVGIHREHTGFLTGTLIPPAIAISISVLDCLLAANQGVRQYSLGIGHNVNIVQDVAALKTVPRMCATYLHRFGVKDMALPVGLHHWMGAFPPNEAEAVSVICLATVIGLLGEVTHMTTKTSHEAIGVPSRESNAFGLRATKKMIKLLSNFSYPSDPRVDEEMYWIEREAESILDRVLEMGDGDPAVGAIRGFEAGIIDVPWSPNMCVANKVLPARDSSGAIRYLDTGNLPFSKEIKEFHLSKLKERAHNEQKEVDIDLAIQDVTDIAKSVIN
;
A
#
# COMPACT_ATOMS: atom_id res chain seq x y z
N ARG A 1 5.84 -13.76 -19.05
CA ARG A 1 6.23 -14.22 -20.41
C ARG A 1 5.12 -14.11 -21.46
N LEU A 2 3.91 -14.63 -21.21
CA LEU A 2 2.80 -14.61 -22.20
C LEU A 2 2.45 -13.19 -22.69
N VAL A 3 2.41 -12.21 -21.78
CA VAL A 3 2.22 -10.79 -22.13
C VAL A 3 3.28 -10.29 -23.11
N SER A 4 4.55 -10.62 -22.88
CA SER A 4 5.64 -10.26 -23.81
C SER A 4 5.48 -10.93 -25.17
N TYR A 5 5.05 -12.20 -25.21
CA TYR A 5 4.81 -12.90 -26.48
C TYR A 5 3.79 -12.16 -27.37
N TYR A 6 2.73 -11.62 -26.76
CA TYR A 6 1.76 -10.76 -27.44
C TYR A 6 2.33 -9.38 -27.78
N GLY A 7 3.10 -8.77 -26.87
CA GLY A 7 3.77 -7.48 -27.08
C GLY A 7 4.73 -7.49 -28.27
N GLU A 8 5.52 -8.56 -28.43
CA GLU A 8 6.40 -8.80 -29.59
C GLU A 8 5.64 -8.85 -30.93
N ARG A 9 4.31 -9.04 -30.89
CA ARG A 9 3.40 -9.06 -32.06
C ARG A 9 2.55 -7.80 -32.17
N GLY A 10 2.90 -6.75 -31.42
CA GLY A 10 2.19 -5.46 -31.43
C GLY A 10 0.91 -5.43 -30.59
N VAL A 11 0.66 -6.43 -29.75
CA VAL A 11 -0.52 -6.45 -28.86
C VAL A 11 -0.11 -6.08 -27.44
N GLY A 12 -0.44 -4.84 -27.03
CA GLY A 12 -0.22 -4.37 -25.66
C GLY A 12 -1.20 -5.03 -24.69
N ILE A 13 -0.67 -5.75 -23.69
CA ILE A 13 -1.45 -6.33 -22.59
C ILE A 13 -0.93 -5.76 -21.29
N HIS A 14 -1.83 -5.11 -20.56
CA HIS A 14 -1.53 -4.52 -19.26
C HIS A 14 -1.39 -5.59 -18.17
N ARG A 15 -0.48 -5.36 -17.21
CA ARG A 15 -0.35 -6.17 -16.00
C ARG A 15 -0.49 -5.29 -14.77
N GLU A 16 -1.11 -5.82 -13.74
CA GLU A 16 -1.25 -5.16 -12.44
C GLU A 16 -0.99 -6.20 -11.35
N HIS A 17 -0.28 -5.76 -10.31
CA HIS A 17 -0.18 -6.46 -9.03
C HIS A 17 -1.10 -5.78 -8.01
N THR A 18 -1.75 -6.62 -7.21
CA THR A 18 -2.63 -6.19 -6.12
C THR A 18 -1.80 -5.79 -4.90
N GLY A 19 -1.31 -4.55 -4.87
CA GLY A 19 -0.42 -4.07 -3.80
C GLY A 19 -1.10 -3.81 -2.44
N PHE A 20 -2.37 -4.18 -2.27
CA PHE A 20 -3.02 -4.19 -0.96
C PHE A 20 -2.69 -5.43 -0.11
N LEU A 21 -2.11 -6.48 -0.69
CA LEU A 21 -1.71 -7.72 0.01
C LEU A 21 -2.84 -8.34 0.85
N THR A 22 -2.71 -8.40 2.18
CA THR A 22 -3.76 -8.92 3.08
C THR A 22 -4.85 -7.89 3.39
N GLY A 23 -4.69 -6.64 2.93
CA GLY A 23 -5.65 -5.56 3.14
C GLY A 23 -5.72 -5.05 4.58
N THR A 24 -4.89 -5.56 5.48
CA THR A 24 -4.99 -5.31 6.92
C THR A 24 -3.73 -4.63 7.44
N LEU A 25 -3.79 -3.31 7.60
CA LEU A 25 -2.72 -2.49 8.17
C LEU A 25 -1.35 -2.73 7.52
N ILE A 26 -1.29 -2.81 6.19
CA ILE A 26 -0.02 -3.03 5.47
C ILE A 26 0.80 -1.73 5.48
N PRO A 27 2.00 -1.72 6.10
CA PRO A 27 2.88 -0.57 6.03
C PRO A 27 3.29 -0.26 4.58
N PRO A 28 3.29 1.01 4.15
CA PRO A 28 3.55 1.39 2.76
C PRO A 28 4.84 0.80 2.17
N ALA A 29 5.93 0.81 2.93
CA ALA A 29 7.22 0.31 2.47
C ALA A 29 7.20 -1.19 2.10
N ILE A 30 6.40 -2.01 2.79
CA ILE A 30 6.23 -3.43 2.47
C ILE A 30 5.48 -3.59 1.14
N ALA A 31 4.35 -2.88 0.97
CA ALA A 31 3.57 -2.91 -0.26
C ALA A 31 4.40 -2.45 -1.48
N ILE A 32 5.18 -1.37 -1.30
CA ILE A 32 6.05 -0.81 -2.33
C ILE A 32 7.17 -1.79 -2.66
N SER A 33 7.85 -2.37 -1.67
CA SER A 33 8.93 -3.34 -1.91
C SER A 33 8.44 -4.54 -2.72
N ILE A 34 7.28 -5.10 -2.38
CA ILE A 34 6.70 -6.23 -3.13
C ILE A 34 6.29 -5.80 -4.55
N SER A 35 5.71 -4.62 -4.71
CA SER A 35 5.34 -4.08 -6.02
C SER A 35 6.56 -3.87 -6.93
N VAL A 36 7.67 -3.36 -6.38
CA VAL A 36 8.93 -3.21 -7.12
C VAL A 36 9.49 -4.57 -7.53
N LEU A 37 9.54 -5.54 -6.62
CA LEU A 37 10.02 -6.90 -6.94
C LEU A 37 9.17 -7.56 -8.03
N ASP A 38 7.84 -7.53 -7.92
CA ASP A 38 6.97 -8.13 -8.96
C ASP A 38 7.12 -7.40 -10.31
N CYS A 39 7.30 -6.08 -10.30
CA CYS A 39 7.57 -5.32 -11.51
C CYS A 39 8.91 -5.69 -12.17
N LEU A 40 9.98 -5.87 -11.39
CA LEU A 40 11.28 -6.34 -11.89
C LEU A 40 11.15 -7.74 -12.54
N LEU A 41 10.43 -8.65 -11.89
CA LEU A 41 10.17 -9.99 -12.43
C LEU A 41 9.37 -9.92 -13.74
N ALA A 42 8.34 -9.07 -13.80
CA ALA A 42 7.56 -8.85 -15.01
C ALA A 42 8.40 -8.24 -16.14
N ALA A 43 9.22 -7.25 -15.84
CA ALA A 43 10.10 -6.56 -16.79
C ALA A 43 11.12 -7.53 -17.40
N ASN A 44 11.74 -8.38 -16.57
CA ASN A 44 12.66 -9.44 -17.01
C ASN A 44 12.00 -10.42 -17.99
N GLN A 45 10.68 -10.59 -17.88
CA GLN A 45 9.88 -11.43 -18.77
C GLN A 45 9.37 -10.70 -20.02
N GLY A 46 9.80 -9.46 -20.26
CA GLY A 46 9.47 -8.63 -21.41
C GLY A 46 8.21 -7.78 -21.29
N VAL A 47 7.62 -7.65 -20.09
CA VAL A 47 6.49 -6.74 -19.86
C VAL A 47 6.97 -5.29 -19.97
N ARG A 48 6.13 -4.41 -20.55
CA ARG A 48 6.41 -2.96 -20.72
C ARG A 48 5.30 -2.04 -20.21
N GLN A 49 4.20 -2.60 -19.72
CA GLN A 49 3.11 -1.85 -19.10
C GLN A 49 2.70 -2.56 -17.81
N TYR A 50 2.90 -1.89 -16.68
CA TYR A 50 2.74 -2.49 -15.38
C TYR A 50 2.17 -1.50 -14.35
N SER A 51 0.95 -1.73 -13.87
CA SER A 51 0.31 -0.92 -12.84
C SER A 51 0.86 -1.22 -11.46
N LEU A 52 1.09 -0.15 -10.71
CA LEU A 52 1.52 -0.18 -9.31
C LEU A 52 0.32 0.12 -8.43
N GLY A 53 -0.30 -0.92 -7.86
CA GLY A 53 -1.44 -0.79 -6.96
C GLY A 53 -1.00 -0.48 -5.53
N ILE A 54 -1.67 0.43 -4.84
CA ILE A 54 -1.50 0.70 -3.41
C ILE A 54 -2.86 0.60 -2.72
N GLY A 55 -2.92 -0.06 -1.56
CA GLY A 55 -4.10 -0.07 -0.72
C GLY A 55 -4.18 1.21 0.12
N HIS A 56 -5.34 1.86 0.09
CA HIS A 56 -5.68 2.96 0.98
C HIS A 56 -5.61 2.54 2.45
N ASN A 57 -4.94 3.32 3.30
CA ASN A 57 -4.79 3.08 4.73
C ASN A 57 -5.51 4.10 5.63
N VAL A 58 -6.29 5.03 5.10
CA VAL A 58 -7.10 6.05 5.79
C VAL A 58 -6.34 7.24 6.40
N ASN A 59 -5.03 7.36 6.14
CA ASN A 59 -4.26 8.54 6.52
C ASN A 59 -3.85 9.30 5.25
N ILE A 60 -4.39 10.52 5.07
CA ILE A 60 -4.21 11.30 3.84
C ILE A 60 -2.73 11.52 3.52
N VAL A 61 -1.93 11.91 4.51
CA VAL A 61 -0.51 12.24 4.29
C VAL A 61 0.26 10.99 3.86
N GLN A 62 0.10 9.89 4.61
CA GLN A 62 0.81 8.64 4.35
C GLN A 62 0.37 7.96 3.06
N ASP A 63 -0.92 7.95 2.75
CA ASP A 63 -1.40 7.34 1.52
C ASP A 63 -0.96 8.14 0.29
N VAL A 64 -1.01 9.48 0.34
CA VAL A 64 -0.50 10.32 -0.75
C VAL A 64 1.02 10.14 -0.90
N ALA A 65 1.77 10.08 0.20
CA ALA A 65 3.20 9.79 0.18
C ALA A 65 3.48 8.43 -0.49
N ALA A 66 2.80 7.37 -0.08
CA ALA A 66 2.95 6.03 -0.65
C ALA A 66 2.67 5.99 -2.17
N LEU A 67 1.58 6.64 -2.60
CA LEU A 67 1.20 6.74 -4.02
C LEU A 67 2.24 7.48 -4.86
N LYS A 68 2.86 8.53 -4.31
CA LYS A 68 3.92 9.29 -4.98
C LYS A 68 5.28 8.57 -4.96
N THR A 69 5.54 7.78 -3.92
CA THR A 69 6.79 7.02 -3.77
C THR A 69 6.84 5.78 -4.65
N VAL A 70 5.74 5.03 -4.79
CA VAL A 70 5.76 3.75 -5.52
C VAL A 70 6.27 3.84 -6.98
N PRO A 71 5.87 4.81 -7.84
CA PRO A 71 6.41 4.90 -9.19
C PRO A 71 7.88 5.33 -9.20
N ARG A 72 8.32 6.18 -8.26
CA ARG A 72 9.71 6.63 -8.13
C ARG A 72 10.62 5.46 -7.78
N MET A 73 10.26 4.70 -6.75
CA MET A 73 10.99 3.51 -6.33
C MET A 73 11.06 2.47 -7.45
N CYS A 74 9.93 2.18 -8.09
CA CYS A 74 9.89 1.21 -9.19
C CYS A 74 10.78 1.64 -10.37
N ALA A 75 10.71 2.90 -10.79
CA ALA A 75 11.56 3.43 -11.85
C ALA A 75 13.06 3.35 -11.49
N THR A 76 13.43 3.75 -10.27
CA THR A 76 14.82 3.69 -9.78
C THR A 76 15.38 2.27 -9.88
N TYR A 77 14.63 1.27 -9.43
CA TYR A 77 15.09 -0.11 -9.47
C TYR A 77 15.07 -0.68 -10.89
N LEU A 78 14.05 -0.43 -11.71
CA LEU A 78 14.03 -0.84 -13.12
C LEU A 78 15.25 -0.28 -13.89
N HIS A 79 15.64 0.97 -13.63
CA HIS A 79 16.82 1.57 -14.23
C HIS A 79 18.11 0.83 -13.86
N ARG A 80 18.25 0.31 -12.64
CA ARG A 80 19.40 -0.52 -12.22
C ARG A 80 19.49 -1.82 -13.02
N PHE A 81 18.35 -2.33 -13.49
CA PHE A 81 18.24 -3.52 -14.36
C PHE A 81 18.19 -3.18 -15.86
N GLY A 82 18.47 -1.93 -16.24
CA GLY A 82 18.56 -1.51 -17.65
C GLY A 82 17.21 -1.29 -18.35
N VAL A 83 16.09 -1.28 -17.61
CA VAL A 83 14.75 -1.05 -18.17
C VAL A 83 14.33 0.39 -17.93
N LYS A 84 14.17 1.19 -18.99
CA LYS A 84 13.86 2.64 -18.92
C LYS A 84 12.49 3.02 -19.50
N ASP A 85 11.87 2.10 -20.22
CA ASP A 85 10.68 2.30 -21.06
C ASP A 85 9.44 1.58 -20.51
N MET A 86 9.38 1.36 -19.18
CA MET A 86 8.21 0.78 -18.54
C MET A 86 7.14 1.86 -18.29
N ALA A 87 5.92 1.64 -18.77
CA ALA A 87 4.78 2.44 -18.35
C ALA A 87 4.31 1.98 -16.97
N LEU A 88 4.30 2.91 -16.01
CA LEU A 88 4.01 2.67 -14.59
C LEU A 88 2.78 3.46 -14.12
N PRO A 89 1.57 3.19 -14.64
CA PRO A 89 0.35 3.78 -14.08
C PRO A 89 0.20 3.38 -12.61
N VAL A 90 -0.24 4.32 -11.77
CA VAL A 90 -0.45 4.08 -10.34
C VAL A 90 -1.93 3.86 -10.08
N GLY A 91 -2.26 2.78 -9.38
CA GLY A 91 -3.62 2.44 -8.98
C GLY A 91 -3.82 2.63 -7.48
N LEU A 92 -4.94 3.22 -7.07
CA LEU A 92 -5.40 3.14 -5.69
C LEU A 92 -6.49 2.10 -5.55
N HIS A 93 -6.33 1.14 -4.64
CA HIS A 93 -7.44 0.35 -4.15
C HIS A 93 -8.05 1.09 -2.96
N HIS A 94 -9.37 1.32 -3.00
CA HIS A 94 -10.10 1.79 -1.83
C HIS A 94 -9.85 0.86 -0.63
N TRP A 95 -10.21 1.29 0.57
CA TRP A 95 -9.97 0.55 1.82
C TRP A 95 -10.21 -0.95 1.63
N MET A 96 -9.24 -1.77 2.03
CA MET A 96 -9.29 -3.23 1.80
C MET A 96 -9.53 -4.03 3.09
N GLY A 97 -9.55 -3.35 4.24
CA GLY A 97 -9.91 -3.95 5.52
C GLY A 97 -11.42 -4.02 5.72
N ALA A 98 -11.83 -4.30 6.95
CA ALA A 98 -13.24 -4.40 7.31
C ALA A 98 -13.97 -3.05 7.15
N PHE A 99 -15.17 -3.09 6.58
CA PHE A 99 -16.03 -1.91 6.41
C PHE A 99 -17.07 -1.79 7.52
N PRO A 100 -17.54 -0.56 7.80
CA PRO A 100 -18.71 -0.37 8.65
C PRO A 100 -19.96 -0.94 7.96
N PRO A 101 -20.88 -1.56 8.71
CA PRO A 101 -22.12 -2.13 8.17
C PRO A 101 -23.14 -1.07 7.76
N ASN A 102 -23.03 0.15 8.29
CA ASN A 102 -23.88 1.26 7.90
C ASN A 102 -23.48 1.78 6.52
N GLU A 103 -24.43 1.86 5.58
CA GLU A 103 -24.14 2.26 4.20
C GLU A 103 -23.57 3.69 4.08
N ALA A 104 -24.03 4.63 4.90
CA ALA A 104 -23.54 6.02 4.86
C ALA A 104 -22.08 6.10 5.34
N GLU A 105 -21.74 5.35 6.37
CA GLU A 105 -20.37 5.22 6.87
C GLU A 105 -19.47 4.51 5.85
N ALA A 106 -19.96 3.44 5.21
CA ALA A 106 -19.22 2.75 4.15
C ALA A 106 -18.91 3.69 2.97
N VAL A 107 -19.88 4.53 2.59
CA VAL A 107 -19.68 5.55 1.55
C VAL A 107 -18.69 6.61 1.98
N SER A 108 -18.62 6.99 3.25
CA SER A 108 -17.64 7.97 3.71
C SER A 108 -16.21 7.46 3.51
N VAL A 109 -15.95 6.17 3.78
CA VAL A 109 -14.67 5.51 3.52
C VAL A 109 -14.33 5.49 2.02
N ILE A 110 -15.32 5.22 1.15
CA ILE A 110 -15.19 5.27 -0.31
C ILE A 110 -14.82 6.68 -0.79
N CYS A 111 -15.49 7.70 -0.27
CA CYS A 111 -15.25 9.09 -0.63
C CYS A 111 -13.87 9.56 -0.16
N LEU A 112 -13.44 9.21 1.04
CA LEU A 112 -12.10 9.52 1.55
C LEU A 112 -11.00 8.91 0.66
N ALA A 113 -11.14 7.64 0.30
CA ALA A 113 -10.22 6.98 -0.63
C ALA A 113 -10.14 7.72 -1.97
N THR A 114 -11.30 8.20 -2.47
CA THR A 114 -11.33 8.96 -3.73
C THR A 114 -10.56 10.27 -3.63
N VAL A 115 -10.70 11.00 -2.51
CA VAL A 115 -9.93 12.25 -2.27
C VAL A 115 -8.43 11.95 -2.25
N ILE A 116 -8.02 10.91 -1.54
CA ILE A 116 -6.62 10.49 -1.46
C ILE A 116 -6.07 10.12 -2.84
N GLY A 117 -6.84 9.37 -3.64
CA GLY A 117 -6.43 9.02 -5.00
C GLY A 117 -6.23 10.24 -5.90
N LEU A 118 -7.07 11.27 -5.75
CA LEU A 118 -6.89 12.54 -6.49
C LEU A 118 -5.63 13.29 -6.04
N LEU A 119 -5.37 13.36 -4.73
CA LEU A 119 -4.18 14.01 -4.17
C LEU A 119 -2.89 13.26 -4.51
N GLY A 120 -2.96 11.94 -4.64
CA GLY A 120 -1.88 11.06 -5.11
C GLY A 120 -1.76 10.97 -6.63
N GLU A 121 -2.61 11.69 -7.38
CA GLU A 121 -2.59 11.76 -8.84
C GLU A 121 -2.63 10.38 -9.53
N VAL A 122 -3.43 9.47 -8.99
CA VAL A 122 -3.48 8.08 -9.48
C VAL A 122 -4.12 7.98 -10.87
N THR A 123 -3.68 7.00 -11.64
CA THR A 123 -4.20 6.72 -12.99
C THR A 123 -5.56 6.03 -12.95
N HIS A 124 -5.78 5.14 -11.99
CA HIS A 124 -7.06 4.45 -11.80
C HIS A 124 -7.34 4.18 -10.32
N MET A 125 -8.63 3.93 -10.02
CA MET A 125 -9.08 3.56 -8.69
C MET A 125 -9.94 2.30 -8.75
N THR A 126 -9.68 1.34 -7.86
CA THR A 126 -10.56 0.19 -7.63
C THR A 126 -11.56 0.56 -6.55
N THR A 127 -12.83 0.74 -6.93
CA THR A 127 -13.89 1.20 -6.03
C THR A 127 -14.45 0.09 -5.15
N LYS A 128 -14.91 0.46 -3.95
CA LYS A 128 -15.65 -0.41 -3.03
C LYS A 128 -17.14 -0.09 -3.04
N THR A 129 -17.92 -0.87 -2.29
CA THR A 129 -19.39 -0.75 -2.24
C THR A 129 -19.89 -0.52 -0.82
N SER A 130 -21.12 -0.02 -0.68
CA SER A 130 -21.74 0.11 0.65
C SER A 130 -22.10 -1.25 1.29
N HIS A 131 -22.01 -2.35 0.53
CA HIS A 131 -22.31 -3.71 1.00
C HIS A 131 -21.07 -4.51 1.39
N GLU A 132 -19.89 -3.87 1.44
CA GLU A 132 -18.61 -4.55 1.68
C GLU A 132 -18.57 -5.31 3.01
N ALA A 133 -19.27 -4.82 4.05
CA ALA A 133 -19.38 -5.48 5.35
C ALA A 133 -20.33 -6.70 5.36
N ILE A 134 -21.15 -6.88 4.33
CA ILE A 134 -22.21 -7.88 4.25
C ILE A 134 -21.81 -9.03 3.34
N GLY A 135 -21.31 -8.73 2.13
CA GLY A 135 -20.93 -9.75 1.16
C GLY A 135 -20.78 -9.20 -0.27
N VAL A 136 -20.83 -10.10 -1.25
CA VAL A 136 -20.74 -9.72 -2.67
C VAL A 136 -21.86 -8.72 -3.01
N PRO A 137 -21.54 -7.54 -3.57
CA PRO A 137 -22.52 -6.49 -3.77
C PRO A 137 -23.53 -6.83 -4.86
N SER A 138 -24.75 -6.32 -4.71
CA SER A 138 -25.69 -6.24 -5.85
C SER A 138 -25.14 -5.30 -6.93
N ARG A 139 -25.66 -5.44 -8.16
CA ARG A 139 -25.30 -4.51 -9.26
C ARG A 139 -25.66 -3.07 -8.91
N GLU A 140 -26.73 -2.84 -8.14
CA GLU A 140 -27.18 -1.52 -7.70
C GLU A 140 -26.21 -0.90 -6.69
N SER A 141 -25.74 -1.68 -5.70
CA SER A 141 -24.77 -1.24 -4.70
C SER A 141 -23.40 -0.97 -5.30
N ASN A 142 -22.97 -1.82 -6.24
CA ASN A 142 -21.75 -1.59 -7.01
C ASN A 142 -21.84 -0.30 -7.84
N ALA A 143 -22.93 -0.11 -8.59
CA ALA A 143 -23.16 1.12 -9.34
C ALA A 143 -23.26 2.36 -8.43
N PHE A 144 -23.74 2.21 -7.19
CA PHE A 144 -23.80 3.28 -6.21
C PHE A 144 -22.42 3.75 -5.75
N GLY A 145 -21.52 2.83 -5.38
CA GLY A 145 -20.11 3.15 -5.05
C GLY A 145 -19.37 3.83 -6.21
N LEU A 146 -19.58 3.36 -7.44
CA LEU A 146 -19.03 3.98 -8.65
C LEU A 146 -19.54 5.41 -8.86
N ARG A 147 -20.84 5.66 -8.65
CA ARG A 147 -21.43 7.01 -8.76
C ARG A 147 -20.87 7.96 -7.70
N ALA A 148 -20.72 7.50 -6.46
CA ALA A 148 -20.12 8.29 -5.39
C ALA A 148 -18.68 8.70 -5.73
N THR A 149 -17.86 7.71 -6.12
CA THR A 149 -16.47 7.92 -6.56
C THR A 149 -16.40 8.90 -7.73
N LYS A 150 -17.17 8.67 -8.80
CA LYS A 150 -17.17 9.54 -9.99
C LYS A 150 -17.65 10.96 -9.68
N LYS A 151 -18.60 11.12 -8.75
CA LYS A 151 -19.07 12.43 -8.30
C LYS A 151 -17.96 13.17 -7.56
N MET A 152 -17.23 12.51 -6.67
CA MET A 152 -16.08 13.09 -5.97
C MET A 152 -14.99 13.54 -6.94
N ILE A 153 -14.61 12.69 -7.90
CA ILE A 153 -13.65 13.06 -8.98
C ILE A 153 -14.12 14.33 -9.69
N LYS A 154 -15.38 14.38 -10.13
CA LYS A 154 -15.92 15.54 -10.84
C LYS A 154 -15.96 16.82 -9.98
N LEU A 155 -16.24 16.70 -8.69
CA LEU A 155 -16.27 17.85 -7.79
C LEU A 155 -14.88 18.45 -7.59
N LEU A 156 -13.86 17.60 -7.58
CA LEU A 156 -12.52 17.95 -7.14
C LEU A 156 -11.50 18.11 -8.28
N SER A 157 -11.84 17.74 -9.53
CA SER A 157 -10.93 17.74 -10.68
C SER A 157 -10.42 19.12 -11.10
N ASN A 158 -11.10 20.20 -10.70
CA ASN A 158 -10.73 21.56 -11.07
C ASN A 158 -9.86 22.27 -10.02
N PHE A 159 -9.51 21.57 -8.94
CA PHE A 159 -8.68 22.11 -7.88
C PHE A 159 -7.22 21.71 -8.09
N SER A 160 -6.32 22.66 -7.91
CA SER A 160 -4.91 22.41 -7.66
C SER A 160 -4.68 22.40 -6.16
N TYR A 161 -4.03 21.37 -5.66
CA TYR A 161 -3.74 21.24 -4.24
C TYR A 161 -2.32 21.71 -3.94
N PRO A 162 -2.10 22.49 -2.87
CA PRO A 162 -0.76 22.90 -2.49
C PRO A 162 0.08 21.68 -2.08
N SER A 163 1.39 21.77 -2.25
CA SER A 163 2.33 20.81 -1.66
C SER A 163 2.21 20.84 -0.14
N ASP A 164 2.20 19.67 0.48
CA ASP A 164 2.21 19.53 1.94
C ASP A 164 3.58 18.98 2.36
N PRO A 165 4.40 19.73 3.13
CA PRO A 165 5.73 19.28 3.53
C PRO A 165 5.71 17.99 4.37
N ARG A 166 4.57 17.67 5.00
CA ARG A 166 4.40 16.41 5.74
C ARG A 166 4.37 15.21 4.79
N VAL A 167 3.89 15.39 3.56
CA VAL A 167 3.95 14.35 2.52
C VAL A 167 5.40 14.09 2.14
N ASP A 168 6.21 15.15 1.94
CA ASP A 168 7.63 15.00 1.61
C ASP A 168 8.42 14.29 2.73
N GLU A 169 8.13 14.63 4.00
CA GLU A 169 8.72 13.96 5.16
C GLU A 169 8.33 12.48 5.23
N GLU A 170 7.04 12.16 5.03
CA GLU A 170 6.56 10.78 5.06
C GLU A 170 7.11 9.97 3.87
N MET A 171 7.24 10.57 2.68
CA MET A 171 7.91 9.96 1.53
C MET A 171 9.37 9.61 1.83
N TYR A 172 10.10 10.49 2.54
CA TYR A 172 11.49 10.23 2.94
C TYR A 172 11.63 8.95 3.79
N TRP A 173 10.73 8.74 4.75
CA TRP A 173 10.73 7.53 5.58
C TRP A 173 10.36 6.28 4.78
N ILE A 174 9.28 6.35 3.99
CA ILE A 174 8.82 5.24 3.15
C ILE A 174 9.91 4.80 2.16
N GLU A 175 10.59 5.76 1.52
CA GLU A 175 11.70 5.50 0.59
C GLU A 175 12.83 4.72 1.28
N ARG A 176 13.32 5.20 2.43
CA ARG A 176 14.41 4.54 3.18
C ARG A 176 14.05 3.14 3.67
N GLU A 177 12.82 2.97 4.13
CA GLU A 177 12.30 1.67 4.56
C GLU A 177 12.24 0.69 3.39
N ALA A 178 11.67 1.09 2.27
CA ALA A 178 11.56 0.26 1.08
C ALA A 178 12.93 -0.05 0.48
N GLU A 179 13.85 0.92 0.44
CA GLU A 179 15.25 0.71 0.03
C GLU A 179 15.94 -0.33 0.91
N SER A 180 15.77 -0.24 2.24
CA SER A 180 16.37 -1.20 3.18
C SER A 180 15.93 -2.64 2.88
N ILE A 181 14.64 -2.85 2.57
CA ILE A 181 14.10 -4.16 2.20
C ILE A 181 14.64 -4.60 0.84
N LEU A 182 14.48 -3.76 -0.18
CA LEU A 182 14.81 -4.10 -1.56
C LEU A 182 16.29 -4.38 -1.76
N ASP A 183 17.18 -3.55 -1.21
CA ASP A 183 18.63 -3.76 -1.35
C ASP A 183 19.08 -5.01 -0.63
N ARG A 184 18.54 -5.30 0.57
CA ARG A 184 18.86 -6.54 1.28
C ARG A 184 18.37 -7.77 0.54
N VAL A 185 17.18 -7.71 -0.07
CA VAL A 185 16.63 -8.78 -0.90
C VAL A 185 17.51 -9.04 -2.12
N LEU A 186 17.94 -7.99 -2.81
CA LEU A 186 18.83 -8.12 -3.97
C LEU A 186 20.21 -8.65 -3.60
N GLU A 187 20.78 -8.21 -2.47
CA GLU A 187 22.03 -8.74 -1.93
C GLU A 187 21.92 -10.24 -1.65
N MET A 188 20.85 -10.65 -0.97
CA MET A 188 20.58 -12.06 -0.69
C MET A 188 20.34 -12.88 -1.95
N GLY A 189 19.91 -12.27 -3.06
CA GLY A 189 19.73 -12.91 -4.35
C GLY A 189 20.95 -12.88 -5.26
N ASP A 190 22.10 -12.37 -4.81
CA ASP A 190 23.28 -12.12 -5.64
C ASP A 190 22.94 -11.27 -6.89
N GLY A 191 22.00 -10.33 -6.73
CA GLY A 191 21.45 -9.47 -7.78
C GLY A 191 20.23 -10.03 -8.51
N ASP A 192 19.84 -11.30 -8.32
CA ASP A 192 18.63 -11.89 -8.89
C ASP A 192 17.39 -11.60 -8.01
N PRO A 193 16.39 -10.82 -8.48
CA PRO A 193 15.22 -10.48 -7.69
C PRO A 193 14.34 -11.69 -7.32
N ALA A 194 14.31 -12.74 -8.15
CA ALA A 194 13.50 -13.93 -7.90
C ALA A 194 14.09 -14.77 -6.78
N VAL A 195 15.40 -15.04 -6.87
CA VAL A 195 16.14 -15.77 -5.83
C VAL A 195 16.15 -14.96 -4.52
N GLY A 196 16.38 -13.64 -4.64
CA GLY A 196 16.32 -12.71 -3.53
C GLY A 196 14.97 -12.73 -2.82
N ALA A 197 13.85 -12.70 -3.56
CA ALA A 197 12.51 -12.73 -2.97
C ALA A 197 12.27 -14.02 -2.17
N ILE A 198 12.64 -15.20 -2.70
CA ILE A 198 12.52 -16.48 -2.00
C ILE A 198 13.29 -16.45 -0.69
N ARG A 199 14.60 -16.15 -0.76
CA ARG A 199 15.48 -16.09 0.42
C ARG A 199 15.02 -15.00 1.41
N GLY A 200 14.50 -13.89 0.89
CA GLY A 200 13.99 -12.76 1.67
C GLY A 200 12.76 -13.11 2.50
N PHE A 201 11.80 -13.84 1.92
CA PHE A 201 10.66 -14.38 2.67
C PHE A 201 11.09 -15.43 3.70
N GLU A 202 11.96 -16.38 3.32
CA GLU A 202 12.48 -17.42 4.23
C GLU A 202 13.18 -16.82 5.46
N ALA A 203 13.92 -15.73 5.29
CA ALA A 203 14.62 -15.04 6.37
C ALA A 203 13.75 -14.00 7.11
N GLY A 204 12.56 -13.67 6.61
CA GLY A 204 11.70 -12.60 7.14
C GLY A 204 12.21 -11.17 6.86
N ILE A 205 13.09 -11.01 5.86
CA ILE A 205 13.49 -9.68 5.33
C ILE A 205 12.34 -9.05 4.55
N ILE A 206 11.51 -9.89 3.92
CA ILE A 206 10.19 -9.52 3.42
C ILE A 206 9.18 -10.24 4.32
N ASP A 207 8.28 -9.48 4.92
CA ASP A 207 7.24 -10.02 5.79
C ASP A 207 5.94 -9.26 5.57
N VAL A 208 4.83 -9.99 5.54
CA VAL A 208 3.50 -9.46 5.24
C VAL A 208 2.61 -9.72 6.45
N PRO A 209 2.16 -8.66 7.16
CA PRO A 209 1.28 -8.80 8.30
C PRO A 209 0.01 -9.56 7.96
N TRP A 210 -0.40 -10.45 8.87
CA TRP A 210 -1.65 -11.22 8.77
C TRP A 210 -1.69 -12.20 7.60
N SER A 211 -0.52 -12.57 7.06
CA SER A 211 -0.44 -13.50 5.93
C SER A 211 -0.87 -14.92 6.33
N PRO A 212 -1.77 -15.57 5.56
CA PRO A 212 -2.09 -16.98 5.76
C PRO A 212 -1.04 -17.92 5.15
N ASN A 213 -0.06 -17.40 4.42
CA ASN A 213 0.97 -18.21 3.78
C ASN A 213 2.00 -18.67 4.81
N MET A 214 2.15 -19.99 4.98
CA MET A 214 3.09 -20.61 5.93
C MET A 214 4.56 -20.29 5.66
N CYS A 215 4.90 -19.84 4.44
CA CYS A 215 6.26 -19.43 4.09
C CYS A 215 6.56 -17.98 4.50
N VAL A 216 5.58 -17.21 4.98
CA VAL A 216 5.76 -15.84 5.47
C VAL A 216 5.97 -15.89 6.98
N ALA A 217 7.01 -15.22 7.47
CA ALA A 217 7.38 -15.25 8.89
C ALA A 217 6.28 -14.70 9.81
N ASN A 218 5.51 -13.72 9.34
CA ASN A 218 4.39 -13.08 10.02
C ASN A 218 4.75 -12.59 11.43
N LYS A 219 5.91 -11.95 11.55
CA LYS A 219 6.45 -11.35 12.77
C LYS A 219 6.31 -9.83 12.79
N VAL A 220 6.15 -9.21 11.62
CA VAL A 220 5.84 -7.77 11.55
C VAL A 220 4.45 -7.52 12.14
N LEU A 221 4.40 -6.66 13.14
CA LEU A 221 3.17 -6.25 13.79
C LEU A 221 2.94 -4.75 13.56
N PRO A 222 1.97 -4.36 12.71
CA PRO A 222 1.65 -2.96 12.46
C PRO A 222 0.63 -2.42 13.47
N ALA A 223 0.73 -1.13 13.78
CA ALA A 223 -0.27 -0.36 14.53
C ALA A 223 -0.28 1.09 14.04
N ARG A 224 -1.34 1.83 14.31
CA ARG A 224 -1.47 3.24 13.91
C ARG A 224 -0.84 4.17 14.94
N ASP A 225 -0.28 5.29 14.49
CA ASP A 225 0.12 6.39 15.37
C ASP A 225 -1.04 7.33 15.73
N SER A 226 -0.75 8.42 16.45
CA SER A 226 -1.73 9.42 16.89
C SER A 226 -2.45 10.12 15.73
N SER A 227 -1.86 10.13 14.53
CA SER A 227 -2.46 10.68 13.31
C SER A 227 -3.22 9.64 12.50
N GLY A 228 -3.20 8.37 12.92
CA GLY A 228 -3.78 7.26 12.20
C GLY A 228 -2.86 6.66 11.12
N ALA A 229 -1.62 7.12 10.96
CA ALA A 229 -0.67 6.55 10.01
C ALA A 229 -0.13 5.21 10.52
N ILE A 230 0.08 4.25 9.63
CA ILE A 230 0.59 2.92 10.00
C ILE A 230 2.09 3.00 10.32
N ARG A 231 2.46 2.39 11.44
CA ARG A 231 3.80 2.25 11.98
C ARG A 231 4.09 0.81 12.37
N TYR A 232 5.36 0.54 12.65
CA TYR A 232 5.81 -0.78 13.09
C TYR A 232 5.85 -0.84 14.63
N LEU A 233 4.95 -1.63 15.22
CA LEU A 233 5.02 -1.98 16.64
C LEU A 233 6.10 -3.04 16.88
N ASP A 234 6.16 -4.05 15.99
CA ASP A 234 7.28 -4.98 15.86
C ASP A 234 7.71 -5.04 14.40
N THR A 235 9.01 -4.86 14.15
CA THR A 235 9.58 -4.95 12.80
C THR A 235 9.92 -6.38 12.41
N GLY A 236 9.84 -7.35 13.32
CA GLY A 236 10.36 -8.69 13.09
C GLY A 236 11.81 -8.63 12.59
N ASN A 237 12.05 -9.30 11.46
CA ASN A 237 13.36 -9.37 10.82
C ASN A 237 13.56 -8.32 9.70
N LEU A 238 12.67 -7.33 9.55
CA LEU A 238 12.87 -6.29 8.55
C LEU A 238 14.23 -5.60 8.76
N PRO A 239 15.00 -5.36 7.67
CA PRO A 239 16.40 -4.90 7.73
C PRO A 239 16.52 -3.40 8.03
N PHE A 240 15.72 -2.88 8.96
CA PHE A 240 15.68 -1.47 9.30
C PHE A 240 16.81 -1.06 10.23
N SER A 241 17.35 0.13 9.97
CA SER A 241 18.30 0.79 10.86
C SER A 241 17.66 1.12 12.21
N LYS A 242 18.51 1.39 13.21
CA LYS A 242 18.06 1.84 14.53
C LYS A 242 17.23 3.13 14.44
N GLU A 243 17.63 4.05 13.56
CA GLU A 243 16.94 5.32 13.30
C GLU A 243 15.49 5.09 12.83
N ILE A 244 15.27 4.21 11.85
CA ILE A 244 13.93 3.88 11.35
C ILE A 244 13.08 3.28 12.49
N LYS A 245 13.65 2.33 13.24
CA LYS A 245 12.94 1.69 14.36
C LYS A 245 12.57 2.70 15.45
N GLU A 246 13.46 3.62 15.78
CA GLU A 246 13.23 4.69 16.76
C GLU A 246 12.16 5.68 16.30
N PHE A 247 12.14 6.04 15.01
CA PHE A 247 11.08 6.87 14.42
C PHE A 247 9.70 6.24 14.64
N HIS A 248 9.49 4.98 14.23
CA HIS A 248 8.20 4.30 14.41
C HIS A 248 7.79 4.17 15.87
N LEU A 249 8.73 3.75 16.73
CA LEU A 249 8.46 3.60 18.15
C LEU A 249 8.10 4.94 18.81
N SER A 250 8.72 6.05 18.39
CA SER A 250 8.41 7.38 18.92
C SER A 250 6.96 7.80 18.60
N LYS A 251 6.49 7.54 17.38
CA LYS A 251 5.12 7.84 16.94
C LYS A 251 4.07 7.01 17.69
N LEU A 252 4.37 5.74 17.96
CA LEU A 252 3.50 4.87 18.76
C LEU A 252 3.49 5.28 20.24
N LYS A 253 4.63 5.68 20.81
CA LYS A 253 4.71 6.21 22.18
C LYS A 253 3.90 7.49 22.35
N GLU A 254 3.90 8.36 21.35
CA GLU A 254 3.07 9.57 21.34
C GLU A 254 1.58 9.22 21.43
N ARG A 255 1.11 8.25 20.62
CA ARG A 255 -0.27 7.74 20.71
C ARG A 255 -0.57 7.16 22.08
N ALA A 256 0.27 6.26 22.57
CA ALA A 256 0.08 5.60 23.86
C ALA A 256 0.01 6.60 25.02
N HIS A 257 0.86 7.63 24.99
CA HIS A 257 0.79 8.74 25.94
C HIS A 257 -0.54 9.50 25.87
N ASN A 258 -1.00 9.84 24.66
CA ASN A 258 -2.25 10.58 24.45
C ASN A 258 -3.49 9.77 24.84
N GLU A 259 -3.47 8.45 24.64
CA GLU A 259 -4.57 7.54 24.96
C GLU A 259 -4.50 6.96 26.39
N GLN A 260 -3.46 7.29 27.16
CA GLN A 260 -3.19 6.70 28.49
C GLN A 260 -3.14 5.16 28.46
N LYS A 261 -2.46 4.62 27.44
CA LYS A 261 -2.25 3.19 27.22
C LYS A 261 -0.77 2.86 27.19
N GLU A 262 -0.45 1.58 27.27
CA GLU A 262 0.89 1.07 26.99
C GLU A 262 1.09 0.82 25.49
N VAL A 263 2.36 0.80 25.05
CA VAL A 263 2.70 0.41 23.68
C VAL A 263 2.81 -1.12 23.62
N ASP A 264 1.70 -1.78 23.37
CA ASP A 264 1.61 -3.24 23.31
C ASP A 264 0.72 -3.73 22.15
N ILE A 265 0.54 -5.06 22.08
CA ILE A 265 -0.20 -5.75 21.02
C ILE A 265 -1.68 -5.32 20.93
N ASP A 266 -2.27 -4.77 21.98
CA ASP A 266 -3.68 -4.37 21.98
C ASP A 266 -3.91 -3.19 21.02
N LEU A 267 -2.90 -2.33 20.82
CA LEU A 267 -2.96 -1.29 19.78
C LEU A 267 -3.18 -1.89 18.40
N ALA A 268 -2.40 -2.93 18.06
CA ALA A 268 -2.52 -3.60 16.76
C ALA A 268 -3.88 -4.30 16.61
N ILE A 269 -4.35 -5.00 17.65
CA ILE A 269 -5.66 -5.69 17.65
C ILE A 269 -6.79 -4.69 17.48
N GLN A 270 -6.75 -3.56 18.19
CA GLN A 270 -7.77 -2.53 18.12
C GLN A 270 -7.89 -1.97 16.70
N ASP A 271 -6.76 -1.70 16.04
CA ASP A 271 -6.70 -1.03 14.74
C ASP A 271 -7.20 -1.91 13.58
N VAL A 272 -7.18 -3.24 13.71
CA VAL A 272 -7.69 -4.17 12.68
C VAL A 272 -9.17 -3.92 12.38
N THR A 273 -9.96 -3.54 13.39
CA THR A 273 -11.42 -3.39 13.27
C THR A 273 -11.89 -1.95 13.41
N ASP A 274 -10.99 -1.00 13.66
CA ASP A 274 -11.38 0.34 14.08
C ASP A 274 -12.22 1.09 13.03
N ILE A 275 -11.84 0.97 11.76
CA ILE A 275 -12.57 1.57 10.63
C ILE A 275 -13.97 0.97 10.44
N ALA A 276 -14.18 -0.28 10.90
CA ALA A 276 -15.47 -0.96 10.79
C ALA A 276 -16.43 -0.62 11.94
N LYS A 277 -15.95 0.01 13.02
CA LYS A 277 -16.80 0.35 14.16
C LYS A 277 -17.75 1.48 13.77
N SER A 278 -19.04 1.23 13.99
CA SER A 278 -20.09 2.21 13.74
C SER A 278 -19.95 3.42 14.67
N VAL A 279 -20.17 4.62 14.15
CA VAL A 279 -20.24 5.84 14.97
C VAL A 279 -21.64 6.06 15.56
N ILE A 280 -22.61 5.28 15.12
CA ILE A 280 -23.97 5.23 15.66
C ILE A 280 -24.11 3.95 16.50
N ASN A 281 -24.48 4.10 17.77
CA ASN A 281 -24.84 3.00 18.67
C ASN A 281 -26.24 2.44 18.35
#